data_AF-A0A0A8ZY11-F1
#
_entry.id   AF-A0A0A8ZY11-F1
#
_cell.length_a   1.000
_cell.length_b   1.000
_cell.length_c   1.000
_cell.angle_alpha   90.00
_cell.angle_beta   90.00
_cell.angle_gamma   90.00
#
_symmetry.space_group_name_H-M   'P 1'
#
loop_
_entity.id
_entity.type
_entity.pdbx_description
1 polymer ?
#
loop_
_entity_poly.entity_id
_entity_poly.type
_entity_poly.pdbx_seq_one_letter_code
_entity_poly.pdbx_strand_id
1 'polypeptide(L)' 'MKMCYEILKVAVEPSGAIGLAAVLSNEFKQSSAWHESNKIGIIVSGGNVDLGALWESLYKR' A
#
# COMPACT_ATOMS: atom_id res chain seq x y z
N MET A 1 0.94 -1.48 3.96
CA MET A 1 0.22 -2.76 4.12
C MET A 1 -1.07 -2.66 4.93
N LYS A 2 -1.09 -2.05 6.13
CA LYS A 2 -2.30 -1.93 6.97
C LYS A 2 -3.55 -1.46 6.22
N MET A 3 -3.47 -0.36 5.49
CA MET A 3 -4.60 0.16 4.70
C MET A 3 -5.11 -0.83 3.63
N CYS A 4 -4.21 -1.54 2.93
CA CYS A 4 -4.59 -2.57 1.98
C CYS A 4 -5.40 -3.69 2.65
N TYR A 5 -4.99 -4.12 3.85
CA TYR A 5 -5.68 -5.17 4.58
C TYR A 5 -7.00 -4.68 5.20
N GLU A 6 -7.02 -3.49 5.79
CA GLU A 6 -8.22 -2.96 6.44
C GLU A 6 -9.34 -2.63 5.45
N ILE A 7 -8.99 -2.12 4.26
CA ILE A 7 -9.95 -1.65 3.26
C ILE A 7 -10.16 -2.70 2.16
N LEU A 8 -9.08 -3.12 1.48
CA LEU A 8 -9.16 -4.01 0.32
C LEU A 8 -9.24 -5.49 0.71
N LYS A 9 -8.95 -5.82 1.98
CA LYS A 9 -8.90 -7.21 2.50
C LYS A 9 -7.86 -8.09 1.80
N VAL A 10 -6.79 -7.48 1.28
CA VAL A 10 -5.67 -8.18 0.63
C VAL A 10 -4.42 -8.09 1.50
N ALA A 11 -3.80 -9.24 1.75
CA ALA A 11 -2.46 -9.34 2.32
C ALA A 11 -1.42 -9.11 1.23
N VAL A 12 -0.60 -8.08 1.36
CA VAL A 12 0.37 -7.68 0.35
C VAL A 12 1.75 -7.56 0.98
N GLU A 13 2.81 -7.91 0.28
CA GLU A 13 4.17 -7.64 0.75
C GLU A 13 4.52 -6.14 0.65
N PRO A 14 5.56 -5.65 1.36
CA PRO A 14 5.91 -4.23 1.34
C PRO A 14 6.15 -3.66 -0.07
N SER A 15 6.83 -4.41 -0.93
CA SER A 15 7.08 -4.08 -2.35
C SER A 15 5.79 -3.86 -3.14
N GLY A 16 4.79 -4.72 -2.94
CA GLY A 16 3.50 -4.64 -3.61
C GLY A 16 2.66 -3.42 -3.24
N ALA A 17 2.97 -2.78 -2.11
CA ALA A 17 2.26 -1.59 -1.64
C ALA A 17 2.97 -0.27 -2.00
N ILE A 18 4.11 -0.30 -2.72
CA ILE A 18 4.90 0.91 -3.03
C ILE A 18 4.08 1.93 -3.83
N GLY A 19 3.32 1.47 -4.83
CA GLY A 19 2.48 2.38 -5.63
C GLY A 19 1.45 3.13 -4.79
N LEU A 20 0.83 2.46 -3.82
CA LEU A 20 -0.08 3.09 -2.86
C LEU A 20 0.66 4.07 -1.94
N ALA A 21 1.84 3.69 -1.44
CA ALA A 21 2.64 4.56 -0.59
C ALA A 21 3.06 5.85 -1.32
N ALA A 22 3.45 5.74 -2.58
CA ALA A 22 3.83 6.88 -3.42
C ALA A 22 2.65 7.84 -3.60
N VAL A 23 1.46 7.34 -3.94
CA VAL A 23 0.27 8.19 -4.11
C VAL A 23 -0.15 8.88 -2.81
N LEU A 24 0.10 8.26 -1.66
CA LEU A 24 -0.21 8.86 -0.35
C LEU A 24 0.86 9.83 0.15
N SER A 25 2.03 9.90 -0.48
CA SER A 25 3.13 10.76 -0.05
C SER A 25 2.80 12.25 -0.23
N ASN A 26 3.45 13.10 0.55
CA ASN A 26 3.23 14.54 0.46
C ASN A 26 3.75 15.11 -0.86
N GLU A 27 4.85 14.56 -1.37
CA GLU A 27 5.49 14.93 -2.62
C GLU A 27 4.53 14.69 -3.80
N PHE A 28 3.86 13.53 -3.83
CA PHE A 28 2.90 13.24 -4.87
C PHE A 28 1.67 14.14 -4.78
N LYS A 29 1.13 14.35 -3.57
CA LYS A 29 -0.03 15.22 -3.34
C LYS A 29 0.20 16.69 -3.69
N GLN A 30 1.44 17.18 -3.62
CA GLN A 30 1.82 18.54 -4.00
C GLN A 30 2.18 18.66 -5.48
N SER A 31 2.26 17.53 -6.21
CA SER A 31 2.57 17.54 -7.64
C SER A 31 1.38 18.03 -8.47
N SER A 32 1.66 18.68 -9.60
CA SER A 32 0.63 19.04 -10.59
C SER A 32 -0.14 17.82 -11.10
N ALA A 33 0.53 16.66 -11.19
CA ALA A 33 -0.08 15.40 -11.59
C ALA A 33 -1.23 14.98 -10.66
N TRP A 34 -1.15 15.24 -9.35
CA TRP A 34 -2.24 14.98 -8.42
C TRP A 34 -3.42 15.93 -8.65
N HIS A 35 -3.16 17.22 -8.84
CA HIS A 35 -4.20 18.22 -9.03
C HIS A 35 -4.96 18.08 -10.35
N GLU A 36 -4.31 17.53 -11.38
CA GLU A 36 -4.91 17.31 -12.70
C GLU A 36 -5.54 15.92 -12.85
N SER A 37 -5.27 14.99 -11.92
CA SER A 37 -5.74 13.60 -11.99
C SER A 37 -6.91 13.34 -11.03
N ASN A 38 -8.13 13.26 -11.58
CA ASN A 38 -9.32 12.88 -10.80
C ASN A 38 -9.45 11.37 -10.55
N LYS A 39 -8.67 10.53 -11.24
CA LYS A 39 -8.75 9.07 -11.17
C LYS A 39 -7.34 8.48 -11.23
N ILE A 40 -6.96 7.73 -10.19
CA ILE A 40 -5.65 7.10 -10.09
C ILE A 40 -5.84 5.58 -9.99
N GLY A 41 -5.26 4.85 -10.94
CA GLY A 41 -5.18 3.39 -10.89
C GLY A 41 -3.86 2.96 -10.25
N ILE A 42 -3.92 2.05 -9.28
CA ILE A 42 -2.75 1.48 -8.62
C ILE A 42 -2.78 -0.03 -8.84
N ILE A 43 -1.69 -0.56 -9.39
CA ILE A 43 -1.51 -2.02 -9.50
C ILE A 43 -0.78 -2.49 -8.24
N VAL A 44 -1.47 -3.33 -7.47
CA VAL A 44 -0.91 -3.97 -6.29
C VAL A 44 -0.38 -5.34 -6.72
N SER A 45 0.93 -5.44 -6.96
CA SER A 45 1.58 -6.69 -7.37
C SER A 45 2.10 -7.46 -6.14
N GLY A 46 1.82 -8.77 -6.03
CA GLY A 46 2.33 -9.59 -4.92
C GLY A 46 1.37 -9.72 -3.72
N GLY A 47 0.15 -10.19 -3.98
CA GLY A 47 -0.98 -10.13 -3.04
C GLY A 47 -1.41 -11.43 -2.36
N ASN A 48 -0.52 -12.41 -2.20
CA ASN A 48 -0.83 -13.66 -1.49
C ASN A 48 0.35 -14.12 -0.63
N VAL A 49 0.83 -13.22 0.22
CA VAL A 49 1.90 -13.51 1.17
C VAL A 49 1.34 -14.21 2.41
N ASP A 50 2.11 -15.17 2.92
CA ASP A 50 1.84 -15.80 4.21
C ASP A 50 1.87 -14.74 5.33
N LEU A 51 0.78 -14.69 6.10
CA LEU A 51 0.59 -13.76 7.19
C LEU A 51 1.43 -14.13 8.43
N GLY A 52 2.04 -15.32 8.49
CA GLY A 52 2.89 -15.74 9.60
C GLY A 52 3.97 -14.72 9.96
N ALA A 53 4.68 -14.18 8.96
CA ALA A 53 5.71 -13.17 9.16
C ALA A 53 5.16 -11.85 9.73
N LEU A 54 3.96 -11.43 9.30
CA LEU A 54 3.32 -10.23 9.84
C LEU A 54 2.92 -10.44 11.30
N TRP A 55 2.39 -11.62 11.66
CA TRP A 55 1.98 -11.91 13.03
C TRP A 55 3.21 -11.97 13.94
N GLU A 56 4.29 -12.67 13.54
CA GLU A 56 5.54 -12.67 14.30
C GLU A 56 6.07 -11.25 14.56
N SER A 57 5.98 -10.35 13.59
CA SER A 57 6.42 -8.96 13.75
C SER A 57 5.61 -8.18 14.78
N LEU A 58 4.31 -8.50 14.96
CA LEU A 58 3.43 -7.86 15.93
C LEU A 58 3.62 -8.42 17.35
N TYR A 59 4.04 -9.68 17.47
CA TYR A 59 4.25 -10.37 18.75
C TYR A 59 5.68 -10.27 19.30
N LYS A 60 6.66 -9.87 18.48
CA LYS A 60 7.99 -9.46 18.97
C LYS A 60 7.87 -8.13 19.72
N ARG A 61 7.53 -8.20 21.00
CA ARG A 61 7.72 -7.14 21.99
C ARG A 61 9.06 -7.32 22.68
#